data_AF-A0A847ZWP3-F1
#
_entry.id   AF-A0A847ZWP3-F1
#
_cell.length_a   1.000
_cell.length_b   1.000
_cell.length_c   1.000
_cell.angle_alpha   90.00
_cell.angle_beta   90.00
_cell.angle_gamma   90.00
#
_symmetry.space_group_name_H-M   'P 1'
#
loop_
_entity.id
_entity.type
_entity.pdbx_description
1 polymer ?
#
loop_
_entity_poly.entity_id
_entity_poly.type
_entity_poly.pdbx_seq_one_letter_code
_entity_poly.pdbx_strand_id
1 'polypeptide(L)' 'TVEGFMAMVKGGYAPIYRNSSHQFDEFYTDQVGRPAQRVILRGMDGKTYEARYSMEKQPDGTWKIAGVSMLALPGTEV' A
#
# COMPACT_ATOMS: atom_id res chain seq x y z
N THR A 1 -19.52 -1.09 -9.71
CA THR A 1 -20.09 -0.73 -8.40
C THR A 1 -19.00 -0.77 -7.35
N VAL A 2 -19.28 -0.34 -6.11
CA VAL A 2 -18.32 -0.45 -5.00
C VAL A 2 -17.88 -1.90 -4.80
N GLU A 3 -18.78 -2.86 -4.97
CA GLU A 3 -18.49 -4.29 -4.85
C GLU A 3 -17.45 -4.77 -5.88
N GLY A 4 -17.58 -4.33 -7.14
CA GLY A 4 -16.62 -4.67 -8.20
C GLY A 4 -15.23 -4.07 -7.97
N PHE A 5 -15.17 -2.82 -7.49
CA PHE A 5 -13.91 -2.19 -7.10
C PHE A 5 -13.26 -2.93 -5.92
N MET A 6 -14.04 -3.24 -4.88
CA MET A 6 -13.53 -3.97 -3.72
C MET A 6 -13.12 -5.42 -4.04
N ALA A 7 -13.79 -6.07 -5.00
CA ALA A 7 -13.38 -7.39 -5.49
C ALA A 7 -12.02 -7.34 -6.20
N MET A 8 -11.80 -6.34 -7.07
CA MET A 8 -10.50 -6.10 -7.69
C MET A 8 -9.41 -5.80 -6.66
N VAL A 9 -9.70 -4.95 -5.66
CA VAL A 9 -8.75 -4.61 -4.60
C VAL A 9 -8.36 -5.86 -3.80
N LYS A 10 -9.32 -6.68 -3.39
CA LYS A 10 -9.05 -7.92 -2.64
C LYS A 10 -8.23 -8.93 -3.43
N GLY A 11 -8.41 -8.99 -4.76
CA GLY A 11 -7.64 -9.87 -5.63
C GLY A 11 -6.21 -9.37 -5.88
N GLY A 12 -6.04 -8.11 -6.27
CA GLY A 12 -4.75 -7.53 -6.64
C GLY A 12 -3.88 -7.10 -5.46
N TYR A 13 -4.48 -6.88 -4.29
CA TYR A 13 -3.82 -6.38 -3.08
C TYR A 13 -4.05 -7.28 -1.87
N ALA A 14 -4.08 -8.60 -2.08
CA ALA A 14 -4.25 -9.57 -1.00
C ALA A 14 -3.30 -9.35 0.21
N PRO A 15 -2.00 -9.00 0.02
CA PRO A 15 -1.10 -8.69 1.14
C PRO A 15 -1.51 -7.43 1.94
N ILE A 16 -2.18 -6.47 1.31
CA ILE A 16 -2.73 -5.29 2.01
C ILE A 16 -3.92 -5.71 2.87
N TYR A 17 -4.82 -6.53 2.34
CA TYR A 17 -6.02 -6.98 3.05
C TYR A 17 -5.71 -8.00 4.15
N ARG A 18 -4.74 -8.88 3.93
CA ARG A 18 -4.35 -9.95 4.86
C ARG A 18 -2.85 -10.21 4.79
N ASN A 19 -2.09 -9.52 5.63
CA ASN A 19 -0.68 -9.79 5.90
C ASN A 19 -0.50 -10.56 7.22
N SER A 20 0.64 -11.23 7.34
CA SER A 20 1.11 -11.82 8.60
C SER A 20 1.79 -10.76 9.49
N SER A 21 2.43 -9.77 8.87
CA SER A 21 2.98 -8.61 9.55
C SER A 21 3.10 -7.41 8.60
N HIS A 22 3.19 -6.21 9.17
CA HIS A 22 3.48 -4.98 8.45
C HIS A 22 4.37 -4.05 9.28
N GLN A 23 5.11 -3.19 8.61
CA GLN A 23 5.95 -2.17 9.21
C GLN A 23 5.83 -0.86 8.42
N PHE A 24 5.57 0.24 9.12
CA PHE A 24 5.74 1.57 8.56
C PHE A 24 7.23 1.87 8.41
N ASP A 25 7.62 2.21 7.19
CA ASP A 25 8.98 2.60 6.86
C ASP A 25 8.98 4.12 6.59
N GLU A 26 9.82 4.58 5.66
CA GLU A 26 9.97 6.00 5.34
C GLU A 26 8.65 6.70 4.94
N PHE A 27 8.47 7.91 5.47
CA PHE A 27 7.57 8.91 4.92
C PHE A 27 8.36 9.87 4.03
N TYR A 28 7.96 10.02 2.77
CA TYR A 28 8.75 10.72 1.76
C TYR A 28 7.85 11.49 0.79
N THR A 29 8.46 12.25 -0.12
CA THR A 29 7.74 12.91 -1.22
C THR A 29 7.94 12.10 -2.50
N ASP A 30 6.86 11.72 -3.16
CA ASP A 30 6.92 10.95 -4.41
C ASP A 30 7.40 11.78 -5.61
N GLN A 31 7.56 11.12 -6.76
CA GLN A 31 8.10 11.75 -7.98
C GLN A 31 7.22 12.87 -8.54
N VAL A 32 5.96 12.97 -8.10
CA VAL A 32 5.01 14.01 -8.53
C VAL A 32 4.76 15.04 -7.43
N GLY A 33 5.57 15.04 -6.37
CA GLY A 33 5.52 16.04 -5.30
C GLY A 33 4.46 15.78 -4.23
N ARG A 34 3.85 14.59 -4.18
CA ARG A 34 2.86 14.25 -3.14
C ARG A 34 3.55 13.58 -1.95
N PRO A 35 3.12 13.84 -0.70
CA PRO A 35 3.57 13.06 0.43
C PRO A 35 3.14 11.61 0.26
N ALA A 36 4.01 10.69 0.65
CA ALA A 36 3.79 9.26 0.51
C ALA A 36 4.30 8.50 1.74
N GLN A 37 3.57 7.46 2.13
CA GLN A 37 3.96 6.55 3.19
C GLN A 37 4.37 5.20 2.61
N ARG A 38 5.61 4.79 2.87
CA ARG A 38 6.10 3.43 2.57
C ARG A 38 5.70 2.47 3.69
N VAL A 39 5.18 1.31 3.31
CA VAL A 39 4.81 0.22 4.23
C VAL A 39 5.36 -1.09 3.68
N ILE A 40 6.11 -1.80 4.49
CA ILE A 40 6.58 -3.14 4.18
C ILE A 40 5.57 -4.14 4.73
N LEU A 41 5.14 -5.09 3.90
CA LEU A 41 4.13 -6.09 4.20
C LEU A 41 4.72 -7.48 4.01
N ARG A 42 4.45 -8.38 4.94
CA ARG A 42 4.70 -9.81 4.74
C ARG A 42 3.40 -10.53 4.42
N GLY A 43 3.27 -10.97 3.18
CA GLY A 43 2.11 -11.72 2.72
C GLY A 43 1.94 -13.04 3.46
N MET A 44 0.72 -13.57 3.45
CA MET A 44 0.44 -14.92 3.96
C MET A 44 1.07 -16.02 3.07
N ASP A 45 1.49 -15.66 1.86
CA ASP A 45 2.22 -16.50 0.93
C ASP A 45 3.73 -16.52 1.20
N GLY A 46 4.19 -15.88 2.29
CA GLY A 46 5.59 -15.83 2.70
C GLY A 46 6.39 -14.70 2.04
N LYS A 47 5.88 -14.07 0.99
CA LYS A 47 6.59 -13.03 0.23
C LYS A 47 6.52 -11.68 0.92
N THR A 48 7.52 -10.84 0.65
CA THR A 48 7.53 -9.44 1.11
C THR A 48 7.08 -8.52 -0.01
N TYR A 49 6.27 -7.53 0.37
CA TYR A 49 5.76 -6.50 -0.51
C TYR A 49 6.07 -5.14 0.06
N GLU A 50 6.22 -4.18 -0.84
CA GLU A 50 6.26 -2.77 -0.53
C GLU A 50 4.99 -2.12 -1.06
N ALA A 51 4.20 -1.53 -0.16
CA ALA A 51 3.08 -0.67 -0.48
C ALA A 51 3.50 0.80 -0.31
N ARG A 52 3.28 1.60 -1.34
CA ARG A 52 3.50 3.06 -1.34
C ARG A 52 2.17 3.76 -1.42
N TYR A 53 1.79 4.42 -0.33
CA TYR A 53 0.54 5.16 -0.23
C TYR A 53 0.77 6.63 -0.52
N SER A 54 0.31 7.14 -1.66
CA SER A 54 0.31 8.58 -1.92
C SER A 54 -0.84 9.23 -1.15
N MET A 55 -0.54 10.33 -0.46
CA MET A 55 -1.45 11.04 0.41
C MET A 55 -1.91 12.35 -0.25
N GLU A 56 -3.17 12.72 -0.04
CA GLU A 56 -3.72 13.98 -0.53
C GLU A 56 -4.48 14.70 0.58
N LYS A 57 -4.19 16.00 0.71
CA LYS A 57 -4.91 16.88 1.62
C LYS A 57 -6.24 17.27 0.99
N GLN A 58 -7.31 16.94 1.68
CA GLN A 58 -8.68 17.20 1.27
C GLN A 58 -9.04 18.68 1.51
N PRO A 59 -10.11 19.19 0.87
CA PRO A 59 -10.55 20.58 1.09
C PRO A 59 -10.90 20.92 2.55
N ASP A 60 -11.30 19.92 3.32
CA ASP A 60 -11.59 20.03 4.76
C ASP A 60 -10.32 20.01 5.65
N GLY A 61 -9.15 19.87 5.04
CA GLY A 61 -7.85 19.82 5.71
C GLY A 61 -7.42 18.43 6.19
N THR A 62 -8.27 17.40 6.06
CA THR A 62 -7.91 16.02 6.40
C THR A 62 -6.97 15.41 5.35
N TRP A 63 -6.19 14.41 5.75
CA TRP A 63 -5.35 13.66 4.81
C TRP A 63 -6.00 12.31 4.52
N LYS A 64 -6.07 11.96 3.23
CA LYS A 64 -6.58 10.66 2.77
C LYS A 64 -5.58 10.02 1.81
N ILE A 65 -5.68 8.70 1.67
CA ILE A 65 -4.94 7.96 0.66
C ILE A 65 -5.56 8.28 -0.70
N ALA A 66 -4.76 8.85 -1.61
CA ALA A 66 -5.16 9.12 -2.98
C ALA A 66 -4.93 7.91 -3.90
N GLY A 67 -3.95 7.07 -3.57
CA GLY A 67 -3.64 5.87 -4.30
C GLY A 67 -2.62 5.00 -3.59
N VAL A 68 -2.55 3.74 -4.01
CA VAL A 68 -1.52 2.80 -3.56
C VAL A 68 -0.89 2.14 -4.77
N SER A 69 0.42 1.99 -4.74
CA SER A 69 1.13 1.06 -5.62
C SER A 69 1.78 -0.01 -4.76
N MET A 70 1.80 -1.25 -5.25
CA MET A 70 2.38 -2.39 -4.53
C MET A 70 3.38 -3.10 -5.42
N LEU A 71 4.54 -3.40 -4.85
CA LEU A 71 5.64 -4.08 -5.52
C LEU A 71 6.04 -5.30 -4.68
N ALA A 72 6.21 -6.45 -5.32
CA ALA A 72 6.84 -7.59 -4.66
C ALA A 72 8.36 -7.33 -4.56
N LEU A 73 8.94 -7.52 -3.38
CA LEU A 73 10.37 -7.34 -3.18
C LEU A 73 11.11 -8.67 -3.49
N PRO A 74 12.23 -8.63 -4.22
CA PRO A 74 13.05 -9.82 -4.43
C PRO A 74 13.63 -10.34 -3.11
N GLY A 75 13.73 -11.68 -2.97
CA GLY A 75 14.60 -12.29 -1.96
C GLY A 75 14.00 -12.45 -0.56
N THR A 76 12.69 -12.61 -0.42
CA THR A 76 12.09 -13.07 0.84
C THR A 76 11.26 -14.32 0.61
N GLU A 77 11.94 -15.40 0.21
CA GLU A 77 11.51 -16.75 0.57
C GLU A 77 12.24 -17.07 1.88
N VAL A 78 11.49 -17.30 2.95
CA VAL A 78 12.00 -17.98 4.14
C VAL A 78 11.76 -19.47 4.01
#